data_AF-A0A2C5YNW8-F1
#
_entry.id   AF-A0A2C5YNW8-F1
#
_cell.length_a   1.000
_cell.length_b   1.000
_cell.length_c   1.000
_cell.angle_alpha   90.00
_cell.angle_beta   90.00
_cell.angle_gamma   90.00
#
_symmetry.space_group_name_H-M   'P 1'
#
loop_
_entity.id
_entity.type
_entity.pdbx_description
1 polymer ?
#
loop_
_entity_poly.entity_id
_entity_poly.type
_entity_poly.pdbx_seq_one_letter_code
_entity_poly.pdbx_strand_id
1 'polypeptide(L)'
;MERVGEARLVQDSQIQSRFLAGWSTTLNTNLSFAARARKNVEKARLNLDTTKTQAKGASFKLGGQSFRASQLEEQELSPEAQEEIEKAEDDFVTQTEEAVLDSPEPLQNLVELVAAQVEYHKKAYEVMSDLAPIISALQTNQEATYRKGRDSTG
;
A
#
# COMPACT_ATOMS: atom_id res chain seq x y z
N MET A 1 -12.40 -32.19 -9.56
CA MET A 1 -11.74 -31.40 -8.50
C MET A 1 -10.33 -30.96 -8.90
N GLU A 2 -9.51 -31.83 -9.48
CA GLU A 2 -8.17 -31.49 -10.00
C GLU A 2 -8.16 -30.25 -10.91
N ARG A 3 -9.10 -30.16 -11.87
CA ARG A 3 -9.27 -28.99 -12.75
C ARG A 3 -9.55 -27.66 -12.02
N VAL A 4 -10.23 -27.70 -10.86
CA VAL A 4 -10.43 -26.49 -10.03
C VAL A 4 -9.14 -26.14 -9.30
N GLY A 5 -8.40 -27.15 -8.83
CA GLY A 5 -7.08 -26.96 -8.24
C GLY A 5 -6.08 -26.34 -9.21
N GLU A 6 -6.04 -26.81 -10.45
CA GLU A 6 -5.23 -26.21 -11.52
C GLU A 6 -5.61 -24.76 -11.79
N ALA A 7 -6.91 -24.46 -11.89
CA ALA A 7 -7.39 -23.09 -12.05
C ALA A 7 -6.96 -22.19 -10.86
N ARG A 8 -6.91 -22.75 -9.65
CA ARG A 8 -6.43 -22.02 -8.46
C ARG A 8 -4.92 -21.75 -8.53
N LEU A 9 -4.12 -22.72 -8.97
CA LEU A 9 -2.68 -22.52 -9.15
C LEU A 9 -2.37 -21.43 -10.20
N VAL A 10 -3.15 -21.39 -11.29
CA VAL A 10 -3.04 -20.32 -12.30
C VAL A 10 -3.40 -18.96 -11.69
N GLN A 11 -4.50 -18.88 -10.94
CA GLN A 11 -4.90 -17.67 -10.24
C GLN A 11 -3.80 -17.18 -9.29
N ASP A 12 -3.27 -18.06 -8.46
CA ASP A 12 -2.23 -17.71 -7.48
C ASP A 12 -0.96 -17.21 -8.19
N SER A 13 -0.56 -17.84 -9.30
CA SER A 13 0.56 -17.38 -10.13
C SER A 13 0.33 -15.99 -10.73
N GLN A 14 -0.87 -15.72 -11.26
CA GLN A 14 -1.24 -14.40 -11.79
C GLN A 14 -1.22 -13.33 -10.69
N ILE A 15 -1.78 -13.62 -9.51
CA ILE A 15 -1.80 -12.68 -8.37
C ILE A 15 -0.39 -12.38 -7.88
N GLN A 16 0.47 -13.39 -7.75
CA GLN A 16 1.86 -13.19 -7.33
C GLN A 16 2.64 -12.32 -8.32
N SER A 17 2.54 -12.63 -9.60
CA SER A 17 3.34 -11.97 -10.64
C SER A 17 2.83 -10.57 -11.02
N ARG A 18 1.52 -10.34 -11.00
CA ARG A 18 0.91 -9.10 -11.55
C ARG A 18 0.36 -8.16 -10.51
N PHE A 19 -0.10 -8.66 -9.36
CA PHE A 19 -0.60 -7.82 -8.28
C PHE A 19 0.47 -7.61 -7.20
N LEU A 20 0.92 -8.67 -6.54
CA LEU A 20 1.78 -8.55 -5.35
C LEU A 20 3.15 -7.95 -5.68
N ALA A 21 3.78 -8.35 -6.78
CA ALA A 21 5.09 -7.85 -7.19
C ALA A 21 5.09 -6.33 -7.48
N GLY A 22 4.10 -5.85 -8.22
CA GLY A 22 3.91 -4.43 -8.53
C GLY A 22 3.49 -3.64 -7.30
N TRP A 23 2.49 -4.14 -6.57
CA TRP A 23 1.93 -3.46 -5.41
C TRP A 23 2.97 -3.25 -4.31
N SER A 24 3.76 -4.28 -3.99
CA SER A 24 4.81 -4.18 -2.98
C SER A 24 5.86 -3.15 -3.36
N THR A 25 6.31 -3.14 -4.61
CA THR A 25 7.36 -2.21 -5.06
C THR A 25 6.87 -0.76 -5.04
N THR A 26 5.73 -0.48 -5.68
CA THR A 26 5.20 0.89 -5.79
C THR A 26 4.81 1.44 -4.42
N LEU A 27 4.12 0.66 -3.59
CA LEU A 27 3.70 1.11 -2.26
C LEU A 27 4.90 1.37 -1.33
N ASN A 28 5.88 0.47 -1.30
CA ASN A 28 7.07 0.65 -0.44
C ASN A 28 7.92 1.84 -0.89
N THR A 29 8.01 2.07 -2.21
CA THR A 29 8.77 3.18 -2.79
C THR A 29 8.09 4.51 -2.45
N ASN A 30 6.79 4.63 -2.72
CA ASN A 30 6.00 5.83 -2.43
C ASN A 30 6.00 6.16 -0.92
N LEU A 31 5.81 5.15 -0.08
CA LEU A 31 5.87 5.32 1.38
C LEU A 31 7.27 5.75 1.85
N SER A 32 8.33 5.22 1.23
CA SER A 32 9.71 5.60 1.55
C SER A 32 10.01 7.04 1.17
N PHE A 33 9.52 7.52 0.02
CA PHE A 33 9.68 8.91 -0.39
C PHE A 33 8.91 9.87 0.52
N ALA A 34 7.62 9.61 0.78
CA ALA A 34 6.82 10.40 1.71
C ALA A 34 7.43 10.42 3.14
N ALA A 35 7.94 9.28 3.61
CA ALA A 35 8.59 9.19 4.92
C ALA A 35 9.91 9.98 4.99
N ARG A 36 10.70 10.02 3.91
CA ARG A 36 11.91 10.85 3.83
C ARG A 36 11.56 12.33 3.80
N ALA A 37 10.60 12.74 2.98
CA ALA A 37 10.16 14.13 2.91
C ALA A 37 9.61 14.61 4.27
N ARG A 38 8.82 13.78 4.97
CA ARG A 38 8.38 14.05 6.35
C ARG A 38 9.55 14.28 7.31
N LYS A 39 10.60 13.46 7.24
CA LYS A 39 11.81 13.65 8.07
C LYS A 39 12.56 14.93 7.72
N ASN A 40 12.55 15.35 6.45
CA ASN A 40 13.19 16.60 6.04
C ASN A 40 12.46 17.81 6.63
N VAL A 41 11.12 17.82 6.64
CA VAL A 41 10.32 18.85 7.34
C VAL A 41 10.67 18.91 8.83
N GLU A 42 10.72 17.75 9.50
CA GLU A 42 11.08 17.67 10.91
C GLU A 42 12.49 18.22 11.18
N LYS A 43 13.46 17.87 10.33
CA LYS A 43 14.83 18.37 10.43
C LYS A 43 14.93 19.89 10.22
N ALA A 44 14.21 20.43 9.22
CA ALA A 44 14.19 21.88 8.95
C ALA A 44 13.62 22.66 10.15
N ARG A 45 12.52 22.17 10.74
CA ARG A 45 11.93 22.75 11.95
C ARG A 45 12.88 22.68 13.16
N LEU A 46 13.55 21.54 13.38
CA LEU A 46 14.53 21.38 14.46
C LEU A 46 15.74 22.31 14.29
N ASN A 47 16.21 22.49 13.04
CA ASN A 47 17.29 23.41 12.73
C ASN A 47 16.90 24.85 13.09
N LEU A 48 15.70 25.30 12.69
CA LEU A 48 15.16 26.63 13.05
C LEU A 48 15.07 26.82 14.58
N ASP A 49 14.61 25.81 15.32
CA ASP A 49 14.54 25.89 16.78
C ASP A 49 15.94 25.94 17.42
N THR A 50 16.89 25.19 16.86
CA THR A 50 18.29 25.19 17.34
C THR A 50 18.96 26.53 17.09
N THR A 51 18.77 27.14 15.91
CA THR A 51 19.34 28.46 15.60
C THR A 51 18.71 29.56 16.45
N LYS A 52 17.37 29.54 16.64
CA LYS A 52 16.67 30.48 17.54
C LYS A 52 17.15 30.37 18.99
N THR A 53 17.33 29.16 19.50
CA THR A 53 17.81 28.94 20.88
C THR A 53 19.27 29.36 21.04
N GLN A 54 20.13 29.11 20.05
CA GLN A 54 21.52 29.56 20.05
C GLN A 54 21.64 31.09 19.97
N ALA A 55 20.88 31.76 19.09
CA ALA A 55 20.86 33.22 18.97
C ALA A 55 20.43 33.88 20.30
N LYS A 56 19.38 33.36 20.95
CA LYS A 56 18.92 33.83 22.27
C LYS A 56 19.90 33.52 23.40
N GLY A 57 20.50 32.32 23.40
CA GLY A 57 21.46 31.89 24.41
C GLY A 57 22.81 32.62 24.34
N ALA A 58 23.28 32.94 23.13
CA ALA A 58 24.48 33.76 22.90
C ALA A 58 24.24 35.22 23.32
N SER A 59 23.05 35.76 23.03
CA SER A 59 22.64 37.11 23.44
C SER A 59 22.63 37.31 24.96
N PHE A 60 22.32 36.26 25.73
CA PHE A 60 22.31 36.34 27.19
C PHE A 60 23.71 36.32 27.82
N LYS A 61 24.71 35.75 27.13
CA LYS A 61 26.09 35.62 27.64
C LYS A 61 27.00 36.82 27.34
N LEU A 62 26.69 37.61 26.32
CA LEU A 62 27.53 38.74 25.90
C LEU A 62 26.82 40.06 26.23
N GLY A 63 27.03 40.55 27.46
CA GLY A 63 26.29 41.66 28.06
C GLY A 63 26.12 42.90 27.17
N GLY A 64 24.88 43.40 27.11
CA GLY A 64 24.47 44.76 26.71
C GLY A 64 24.69 45.20 25.26
N GLN A 65 25.84 44.90 24.66
CA GLN A 65 26.26 45.40 23.35
C GLN A 65 26.06 44.37 22.23
N SER A 66 25.99 43.07 22.54
CA SER A 66 25.79 41.99 21.57
C SER A 66 24.35 41.82 21.08
N PHE A 67 23.37 42.38 21.81
CA PHE A 67 21.94 42.14 21.56
C PHE A 67 21.47 42.66 20.19
N ARG A 68 22.13 43.69 19.64
CA ARG A 68 21.80 44.26 18.32
C ARG A 68 22.40 43.47 17.16
N ALA A 69 23.58 42.88 17.33
CA ALA A 69 24.21 42.04 16.31
C ALA A 69 23.49 40.70 16.19
N SER A 70 23.12 40.09 17.33
CA SER A 70 22.34 38.85 17.34
C SER A 70 20.91 39.03 16.85
N GLN A 71 20.27 40.19 17.07
CA GLN A 71 18.97 40.50 16.47
C GLN A 71 19.01 40.61 14.95
N LEU A 72 20.08 41.16 14.37
CA LEU A 72 20.25 41.27 12.92
C LEU A 72 20.52 39.89 12.30
N GLU A 73 21.37 39.08 12.93
CA GLU A 73 21.68 37.71 12.47
C GLU A 73 20.46 36.77 12.62
N GLU A 74 19.69 36.88 13.71
CA GLU A 74 18.40 36.16 13.89
C GLU A 74 17.34 36.64 12.87
N GLN A 75 17.38 37.91 12.46
CA GLN A 75 16.48 38.48 11.46
C GLN A 75 16.84 38.10 10.02
N GLU A 76 18.11 37.84 9.70
CA GLU A 76 18.54 37.35 8.37
C GLU A 76 18.46 35.81 8.24
N LEU A 77 18.69 35.06 9.33
CA LEU A 77 18.57 33.59 9.35
C LEU A 77 17.12 33.11 9.44
N SER A 78 16.21 33.89 10.03
CA SER A 78 14.81 33.51 10.17
C SER A 78 14.04 33.41 8.83
N PRO A 79 14.22 34.32 7.84
CA PRO A 79 13.60 34.20 6.52
C PRO A 79 14.10 32.98 5.74
N GLU A 80 15.43 32.77 5.71
CA GLU A 80 16.05 31.70 4.93
C GLU A 80 15.69 30.31 5.49
N ALA A 81 15.64 30.18 6.83
CA ALA A 81 15.17 28.96 7.48
C ALA A 81 13.65 28.77 7.39
N GLN A 82 12.86 29.84 7.25
CA GLN A 82 11.42 29.72 6.95
C GLN A 82 11.21 29.22 5.51
N GLU A 83 11.99 29.73 4.56
CA GLU A 83 11.97 29.29 3.16
C GLU A 83 12.40 27.81 3.04
N GLU A 84 13.41 27.36 3.80
CA GLU A 84 13.77 25.93 3.85
C GLU A 84 12.65 25.03 4.39
N ILE A 85 11.88 25.51 5.38
CA ILE A 85 10.73 24.77 5.92
C ILE A 85 9.61 24.73 4.89
N GLU A 86 9.25 25.86 4.28
CA GLU A 86 8.21 25.96 3.26
C GLU A 86 8.51 25.02 2.09
N LYS A 87 9.75 25.04 1.58
CA LYS A 87 10.20 24.13 0.53
C LYS A 87 10.12 22.65 0.95
N ALA A 88 10.53 22.32 2.16
CA ALA A 88 10.44 20.94 2.65
C ALA A 88 8.99 20.48 2.83
N GLU A 89 8.08 21.39 3.21
CA GLU A 89 6.65 21.15 3.35
C GLU A 89 5.99 20.93 1.98
N ASP A 90 6.30 21.78 1.00
CA ASP A 90 5.84 21.63 -0.39
C ASP A 90 6.32 20.31 -1.01
N ASP A 91 7.59 19.95 -0.79
CA ASP A 91 8.15 18.66 -1.23
C ASP A 91 7.41 17.49 -0.55
N PHE A 92 7.06 17.60 0.74
CA PHE A 92 6.31 16.57 1.45
C PHE A 92 4.88 16.43 0.96
N VAL A 93 4.19 17.55 0.68
CA VAL A 93 2.86 17.54 0.08
C VAL A 93 2.92 16.87 -1.29
N THR A 94 3.82 17.32 -2.17
CA THR A 94 4.00 16.79 -3.52
C THR A 94 4.24 15.28 -3.49
N GLN A 95 5.20 14.80 -2.68
CA GLN A 95 5.51 13.37 -2.60
C GLN A 95 4.36 12.54 -2.02
N THR A 96 3.52 13.12 -1.17
CA THR A 96 2.35 12.43 -0.62
C THR A 96 1.19 12.40 -1.62
N GLU A 97 1.00 13.46 -2.40
CA GLU A 97 0.00 13.52 -3.46
C GLU A 97 0.36 12.59 -4.62
N GLU A 98 1.61 12.61 -5.09
CA GLU A 98 2.10 11.68 -6.12
C GLU A 98 1.95 10.21 -5.70
N ALA A 99 2.16 9.93 -4.42
CA ALA A 99 2.03 8.58 -3.85
C ALA A 99 0.60 8.05 -3.84
N VAL A 100 -0.41 8.93 -3.76
CA VAL A 100 -1.82 8.57 -3.52
C VAL A 100 -2.71 8.82 -4.74
N LEU A 101 -2.43 9.86 -5.54
CA LEU A 101 -3.33 10.36 -6.57
C LEU A 101 -2.80 10.17 -8.01
N ASP A 102 -1.49 10.33 -8.24
CA ASP A 102 -0.95 10.42 -9.61
C ASP A 102 -0.30 9.15 -10.15
N SER A 103 -0.03 8.14 -9.31
CA SER A 103 0.45 6.85 -9.81
C SER A 103 -0.73 5.99 -10.30
N PRO A 104 -0.82 5.66 -11.61
CA PRO A 104 -1.86 4.75 -12.11
C PRO A 104 -1.60 3.29 -11.72
N GLU A 105 -0.38 2.96 -11.29
CA GLU A 105 0.06 1.58 -11.04
C GLU A 105 -0.73 0.86 -9.93
N PRO A 106 -1.04 1.45 -8.76
CA PRO A 106 -1.87 0.80 -7.74
C PRO A 106 -3.26 0.41 -8.27
N LEU A 107 -3.89 1.29 -9.03
CA LEU A 107 -5.19 1.00 -9.65
C LEU A 107 -5.06 -0.08 -10.72
N GLN A 108 -4.00 -0.06 -11.53
CA GLN A 108 -3.73 -1.08 -12.53
C GLN A 108 -3.48 -2.45 -11.90
N ASN A 109 -2.72 -2.51 -10.80
CA ASN A 109 -2.48 -3.72 -10.02
C ASN A 109 -3.80 -4.28 -9.45
N LEU A 110 -4.70 -3.42 -8.95
CA LEU A 110 -6.03 -3.84 -8.49
C LEU A 110 -6.89 -4.39 -9.63
N VAL A 111 -6.82 -3.80 -10.82
CA VAL A 111 -7.50 -4.33 -12.01
C VAL A 111 -7.00 -5.73 -12.35
N GLU A 112 -5.68 -5.96 -12.32
CA GLU A 112 -5.11 -7.30 -12.55
C GLU A 112 -5.54 -8.32 -11.49
N LEU A 113 -5.63 -7.91 -10.22
CA LEU A 113 -6.17 -8.76 -9.14
C LEU A 113 -7.62 -9.16 -9.44
N VAL A 114 -8.48 -8.19 -9.78
CA VAL A 114 -9.88 -8.45 -10.09
C VAL A 114 -10.01 -9.36 -11.31
N ALA A 115 -9.21 -9.14 -12.35
CA ALA A 115 -9.20 -9.98 -13.55
C ALA A 115 -8.87 -11.45 -13.21
N ALA A 116 -7.82 -11.69 -12.42
CA ALA A 116 -7.45 -13.04 -11.98
C ALA A 116 -8.55 -13.70 -11.12
N GLN A 117 -9.24 -12.95 -10.26
CA GLN A 117 -10.40 -13.45 -9.50
C GLN A 117 -11.55 -13.85 -10.43
N VAL A 118 -11.91 -12.99 -11.38
CA VAL A 118 -12.99 -13.26 -12.33
C VAL A 118 -12.69 -14.50 -13.18
N GLU A 119 -11.47 -14.64 -13.68
CA GLU A 119 -11.07 -15.79 -14.49
C GLU A 119 -11.19 -17.11 -13.71
N TYR A 120 -10.67 -17.14 -12.48
CA TYR A 120 -10.78 -18.32 -11.61
C TYR A 120 -12.22 -18.70 -11.32
N HIS A 121 -13.05 -17.74 -10.87
CA HIS A 121 -14.42 -18.03 -10.47
C HIS A 121 -15.27 -18.51 -11.65
N LYS A 122 -15.03 -17.99 -12.86
CA LYS A 122 -15.67 -18.50 -14.08
C LYS A 122 -15.30 -19.96 -14.36
N LYS A 123 -14.00 -20.29 -14.38
CA LYS A 123 -13.53 -21.67 -14.63
C LYS A 123 -14.01 -22.65 -13.55
N ALA A 124 -13.97 -22.24 -12.29
CA ALA A 124 -14.46 -23.06 -11.18
C ALA A 124 -15.97 -23.33 -11.31
N TYR A 125 -16.75 -22.30 -11.67
CA TYR A 125 -18.18 -22.44 -11.91
C TYR A 125 -18.48 -23.42 -13.05
N GLU A 126 -17.79 -23.31 -14.19
CA GLU A 126 -17.94 -24.22 -15.32
C GLU A 126 -17.70 -25.68 -14.89
N VAL A 127 -16.56 -25.96 -14.24
CA VAL A 127 -16.21 -27.30 -13.79
C VAL A 127 -17.22 -27.87 -12.78
N MET A 128 -17.70 -27.04 -11.84
CA MET A 128 -18.66 -27.49 -10.85
C MET A 128 -20.05 -27.70 -11.46
N SER A 129 -20.44 -26.88 -12.43
CA SER A 129 -21.70 -27.02 -13.16
C SER A 129 -21.75 -28.30 -13.99
N ASP A 130 -20.62 -28.69 -14.60
CA ASP A 130 -20.49 -29.96 -15.32
C ASP A 130 -20.56 -31.17 -14.38
N LEU A 131 -19.96 -31.05 -13.19
CA LEU A 131 -19.87 -32.14 -12.22
C LEU A 131 -21.18 -32.39 -11.45
N ALA A 132 -21.94 -31.32 -11.19
CA ALA A 132 -23.18 -31.37 -10.42
C ALA A 132 -24.18 -32.45 -10.91
N PRO A 133 -24.59 -32.50 -12.20
CA PRO A 133 -25.54 -33.51 -12.66
C PRO A 133 -24.98 -34.94 -12.58
N ILE A 134 -23.66 -35.13 -12.76
CA ILE A 134 -23.00 -36.43 -12.65
C ILE A 134 -23.13 -36.96 -11.22
N ILE A 135 -22.85 -36.11 -10.23
CA ILE A 135 -22.99 -36.47 -8.82
C ILE A 135 -24.46 -36.79 -8.48
N SER A 136 -25.41 -35.98 -8.95
CA SER A 136 -26.84 -36.24 -8.73
C SER A 136 -27.31 -37.57 -9.33
N ALA A 137 -26.82 -37.92 -10.52
CA ALA A 137 -27.12 -39.20 -11.15
C ALA A 137 -26.51 -40.39 -10.37
N LEU A 138 -25.26 -40.26 -9.93
CA LEU A 138 -24.59 -41.28 -9.10
C LEU A 138 -25.34 -41.53 -7.79
N GLN A 139 -25.77 -40.46 -7.11
CA GLN A 139 -26.58 -40.55 -5.90
C GLN A 139 -27.87 -41.32 -6.16
N THR A 140 -28.63 -40.93 -7.19
CA THR A 140 -29.91 -41.56 -7.52
C THR A 140 -29.74 -43.06 -7.81
N ASN A 141 -28.70 -43.43 -8.55
CA ASN A 141 -28.39 -44.82 -8.87
C ASN A 141 -27.99 -45.64 -7.63
N GLN A 142 -27.21 -45.04 -6.73
CA GLN A 142 -26.81 -45.67 -5.48
C GLN A 142 -28.02 -45.91 -4.57
N GLU A 143 -28.91 -44.93 -4.43
CA GLU A 143 -30.16 -45.06 -3.67
C GLU A 143 -31.07 -46.16 -4.25
N ALA A 144 -31.22 -46.22 -5.57
CA ALA A 144 -32.02 -47.26 -6.23
C ALA A 144 -31.44 -48.67 -6.00
N THR A 145 -30.11 -48.80 -6.06
CA THR A 145 -29.41 -50.06 -5.80
C THR A 145 -29.58 -50.50 -4.34
N TYR A 146 -29.45 -49.56 -3.41
CA TYR A 146 -29.64 -49.82 -1.98
C TYR A 146 -31.06 -50.30 -1.65
N ARG A 147 -32.10 -49.67 -2.24
CA ARG A 147 -33.50 -50.09 -2.07
C ARG A 147 -33.72 -51.52 -2.58
N LYS A 148 -33.27 -51.82 -3.80
CA LYS A 148 -33.40 -53.16 -4.40
C LYS A 148 -32.73 -54.26 -3.57
N GLY A 149 -31.53 -54.02 -3.03
CA GLY A 149 -30.82 -54.99 -2.19
C GLY A 149 -31.55 -55.28 -0.87
N ARG A 150 -32.32 -54.33 -0.36
CA ARG A 150 -33.12 -54.50 0.85
C ARG A 150 -34.38 -55.32 0.57
N ASP A 151 -35.03 -55.07 -0.57
CA ASP A 151 -36.24 -55.78 -0.98
C ASP A 151 -35.96 -57.23 -1.42
N SER A 152 -34.72 -57.55 -1.82
CA SER A 152 -34.31 -58.92 -2.19
C SER A 152 -33.92 -59.80 -1.00
N THR A 153 -33.82 -59.24 0.21
CA THR A 153 -33.32 -59.95 1.41
C THR A 153 -34.40 -60.10 2.50
N GLY A 154 -35.63 -59.64 2.25
CA GLY A 154 -36.81 -59.83 3.09
C GLY A 154 -37.86 -60.68 2.39
#